data_AF-A0A7W1V0P8-F1
#
_entry.id   AF-A0A7W1V0P8-F1
#
_cell.length_a   1.000
_cell.length_b   1.000
_cell.length_c   1.000
_cell.angle_alpha   90.00
_cell.angle_beta   90.00
_cell.angle_gamma   90.00
#
_symmetry.space_group_name_H-M   'P 1'
#
loop_
_entity.id
_entity.type
_entity.pdbx_description
1 polymer ?
#
loop_
_entity_poly.entity_id
_entity_poly.type
_entity_poly.pdbx_seq_one_letter_code
_entity_poly.pdbx_strand_id
1 'polypeptide(L)'
;MDTTYLEFDFKISPLEIWRDVLIAELGYAGFESFVETEDGFLAYIQKKDWKEDLLDNIEIFSDKKITITHTYKEIEQVNWNEEWEKNYDPIIVENKCIVRASFHHIEQS
;
A
#
# COMPACT_ATOMS: atom_id res chain seq x y z
N MET A 1 -21.35 1.73 -15.41
CA MET A 1 -20.72 2.61 -14.41
C MET A 1 -19.27 2.25 -14.45
N ASP A 2 -18.44 3.16 -14.95
CA ASP A 2 -17.00 2.94 -15.12
C ASP A 2 -16.33 2.86 -13.74
N THR A 3 -15.78 1.70 -13.45
CA THR A 3 -15.05 1.36 -12.22
C THR A 3 -13.56 1.61 -12.45
N THR A 4 -13.22 2.87 -12.72
CA THR A 4 -11.82 3.29 -12.88
C THR A 4 -11.17 3.49 -11.52
N TYR A 5 -10.00 2.92 -11.33
CA TYR A 5 -9.20 3.04 -10.13
C TYR A 5 -7.95 3.87 -10.39
N LEU A 6 -7.47 4.52 -9.34
CA LEU A 6 -6.13 5.11 -9.31
C LEU A 6 -5.26 4.25 -8.41
N GLU A 7 -4.11 3.84 -8.93
CA GLU A 7 -3.05 3.22 -8.16
C GLU A 7 -2.03 4.30 -7.81
N PHE A 8 -1.74 4.45 -6.53
CA PHE A 8 -0.69 5.31 -6.00
C PHE A 8 0.48 4.47 -5.52
N ASP A 9 1.70 4.77 -5.96
CA ASP A 9 2.94 4.24 -5.39
C ASP A 9 3.52 5.26 -4.42
N PHE A 10 3.43 4.97 -3.12
CA PHE A 10 4.01 5.77 -2.05
C PHE A 10 5.36 5.19 -1.63
N LYS A 11 6.40 6.00 -1.74
CA LYS A 11 7.75 5.72 -1.22
C LYS A 11 7.97 6.53 0.05
N ILE A 12 8.45 5.89 1.10
CA ILE A 12 8.52 6.48 2.45
C ILE A 12 9.89 6.24 3.05
N SER A 13 10.49 7.29 3.62
CA SER A 13 11.72 7.18 4.38
C SER A 13 11.67 8.05 5.65
N PRO A 14 11.87 7.47 6.85
CA PRO A 14 12.08 6.04 7.14
C PRO A 14 10.78 5.21 7.03
N LEU A 15 10.86 3.96 6.56
CA LEU A 15 9.67 3.18 6.19
C LEU A 15 8.91 2.57 7.38
N GLU A 16 9.63 1.84 8.25
CA GLU A 16 9.04 0.98 9.30
C GLU A 16 8.09 1.71 10.26
N ILE A 17 8.41 2.96 10.63
CA ILE A 17 7.63 3.71 11.63
C ILE A 17 6.42 4.37 10.99
N TRP A 18 6.55 4.78 9.72
CA TRP A 18 5.61 5.71 9.09
C TRP A 18 4.68 5.03 8.08
N ARG A 19 4.99 3.80 7.65
CA ARG A 19 4.14 3.00 6.76
C ARG A 19 2.74 2.84 7.33
N ASP A 20 2.62 2.25 8.52
CA ASP A 20 1.32 1.94 9.14
C ASP A 20 0.51 3.20 9.43
N VAL A 21 1.21 4.27 9.84
CA VAL A 21 0.60 5.58 10.09
C VAL A 21 0.01 6.15 8.79
N LEU A 22 0.76 6.15 7.69
CA LEU A 22 0.26 6.66 6.41
C LEU A 22 -0.87 5.80 5.84
N ILE A 23 -0.80 4.48 5.99
CA ILE A 23 -1.89 3.57 5.57
C ILE A 23 -3.18 3.90 6.32
N ALA A 24 -3.12 4.13 7.64
CA ALA A 24 -4.29 4.50 8.43
C ALA A 24 -4.91 5.83 7.97
N GLU A 25 -4.09 6.86 7.78
CA GLU A 25 -4.54 8.18 7.29
C GLU A 25 -5.16 8.10 5.89
N LEU A 26 -4.53 7.38 4.97
CA LEU A 26 -5.06 7.15 3.62
C LEU A 26 -6.36 6.36 3.63
N GLY A 27 -6.50 5.40 4.54
CA GLY A 27 -7.74 4.65 4.75
C GLY A 27 -8.91 5.57 5.14
N TYR A 28 -8.67 6.53 6.05
CA TYR A 28 -9.66 7.56 6.38
C TYR A 28 -9.93 8.54 5.23
N ALA A 29 -8.92 8.81 4.39
CA ALA A 29 -9.05 9.64 3.20
C ALA A 29 -9.86 8.99 2.07
N GLY A 30 -10.10 7.67 2.12
CA GLY A 30 -10.93 6.94 1.17
C GLY A 30 -10.20 5.90 0.31
N PHE A 31 -8.94 5.60 0.60
CA PHE A 31 -8.24 4.48 -0.03
C PHE A 31 -8.78 3.14 0.49
N GLU A 32 -8.94 2.18 -0.42
CA GLU A 32 -9.66 0.92 -0.15
C GLU A 32 -8.73 -0.29 0.01
N SER A 33 -7.54 -0.26 -0.59
CA SER A 33 -6.59 -1.38 -0.59
C SER A 33 -5.15 -0.90 -0.57
N PHE A 34 -4.27 -1.69 0.04
CA PHE A 34 -2.86 -1.40 0.20
C PHE A 34 -2.01 -2.64 -0.05
N VAL A 35 -0.89 -2.50 -0.76
CA VAL A 35 0.07 -3.58 -1.04
C VAL A 35 1.45 -3.11 -0.66
N GLU A 36 2.06 -3.77 0.33
CA GLU A 36 3.40 -3.41 0.79
C GLU A 36 4.47 -3.65 -0.28
N THR A 37 5.44 -2.75 -0.35
CA THR A 37 6.63 -2.90 -1.20
C THR A 37 7.90 -2.73 -0.37
N GLU A 38 9.07 -3.00 -0.95
CA GLU A 38 10.35 -2.90 -0.24
C GLU A 38 10.65 -1.47 0.26
N ASP A 39 10.21 -0.44 -0.49
CA ASP A 39 10.51 0.97 -0.20
C ASP A 39 9.29 1.78 0.28
N GLY A 40 8.14 1.13 0.46
CA GLY A 40 6.87 1.83 0.52
C GLY A 40 5.65 0.93 0.50
N PHE A 41 4.61 1.37 -0.18
CA PHE A 41 3.42 0.58 -0.49
C PHE A 41 2.63 1.19 -1.66
N LEU A 42 1.85 0.36 -2.33
CA LEU A 42 0.85 0.77 -3.30
C LEU A 42 -0.49 0.96 -2.59
N ALA A 43 -1.27 1.96 -2.99
CA ALA A 43 -2.60 2.22 -2.47
C ALA A 43 -3.61 2.43 -3.61
N TYR A 44 -4.84 1.98 -3.42
CA TYR A 44 -5.88 2.00 -4.44
C TYR A 44 -7.10 2.80 -3.99
N ILE A 45 -7.56 3.70 -4.85
CA ILE A 45 -8.78 4.51 -4.63
C ILE A 45 -9.60 4.57 -5.92
N GLN A 46 -10.92 4.60 -5.81
CA GLN A 46 -11.77 4.80 -6.98
C GLN A 46 -11.59 6.23 -7.50
N LYS A 47 -11.45 6.39 -8.82
CA LYS A 47 -11.26 7.71 -9.45
C LYS A 47 -12.38 8.70 -9.11
N LYS A 48 -13.59 8.20 -8.87
CA LYS A 48 -14.75 9.01 -8.46
C LYS A 48 -14.64 9.57 -7.03
N ASP A 49 -13.89 8.88 -6.17
CA ASP A 49 -13.72 9.22 -4.76
C ASP A 49 -12.43 10.02 -4.52
N TRP A 50 -11.48 9.95 -5.46
CA TRP A 50 -10.28 10.77 -5.48
C TRP A 50 -10.55 12.27 -5.69
N LYS A 51 -9.87 13.11 -4.90
CA LYS A 51 -9.82 14.56 -5.06
C LYS A 51 -8.38 15.03 -4.87
N GLU A 52 -7.95 16.03 -5.64
CA GLU A 52 -6.57 16.54 -5.60
C GLU A 52 -6.17 17.00 -4.19
N ASP A 53 -7.11 17.57 -3.42
CA ASP A 53 -6.85 18.05 -2.05
C ASP A 53 -6.79 16.94 -0.99
N LEU A 54 -7.06 15.66 -1.32
CA LEU A 54 -7.10 14.59 -0.31
C LEU A 54 -5.76 14.43 0.42
N LEU A 55 -4.65 14.46 -0.33
CA LEU A 55 -3.31 14.31 0.25
C LEU A 55 -2.85 15.57 1.00
N ASP A 56 -3.33 16.74 0.59
CA ASP A 56 -3.02 18.01 1.27
C ASP A 56 -3.58 18.07 2.69
N ASN A 57 -4.63 17.28 2.98
CA ASN A 57 -5.20 17.16 4.32
C ASN A 57 -4.43 16.20 5.23
N ILE A 58 -3.44 15.46 4.72
CA ILE A 58 -2.68 14.49 5.49
C ILE A 58 -1.46 15.19 6.12
N GLU A 59 -1.53 15.45 7.43
CA GLU A 59 -0.53 16.25 8.15
C GLU A 59 0.89 15.67 8.07
N ILE A 60 1.03 14.34 7.95
CA ILE A 60 2.34 13.68 7.91
C ILE A 60 3.15 13.98 6.65
N PHE A 61 2.54 14.47 5.57
CA PHE A 61 3.27 14.95 4.38
C PHE A 61 4.09 16.22 4.68
N SER A 62 3.73 16.96 5.73
CA SER A 62 4.41 18.21 6.12
C SER A 62 5.48 18.02 7.20
N ASP A 63 5.66 16.81 7.75
CA ASP A 63 6.66 16.56 8.79
C ASP A 63 8.06 16.43 8.19
N LYS A 64 9.04 17.16 8.75
CA LYS A 64 10.44 17.15 8.29
C LYS A 64 11.20 15.88 8.66
N LYS A 65 10.64 15.02 9.51
CA LYS A 65 11.24 13.75 9.95
C LYS A 65 10.99 12.61 8.97
N ILE A 66 10.14 12.83 7.98
CA ILE A 66 9.72 11.84 7.00
C ILE A 66 9.84 12.44 5.61
N THR A 67 10.28 11.62 4.65
CA THR A 67 10.19 11.93 3.23
C THR A 67 9.16 10.99 2.63
N ILE A 68 8.07 11.56 2.11
CA ILE A 68 7.06 10.83 1.35
C ILE A 68 7.11 11.34 -0.08
N THR A 69 7.29 10.45 -1.04
CA THR A 69 7.11 10.74 -2.46
C THR A 69 6.05 9.81 -3.01
N HIS A 70 5.21 10.31 -3.91
CA HIS A 70 4.17 9.50 -4.50
C HIS A 70 4.08 9.73 -6.01
N THR A 71 3.71 8.69 -6.72
CA THR A 71 3.28 8.76 -8.11
C THR A 71 1.95 8.04 -8.23
N TYR A 72 1.13 8.40 -9.21
CA TYR A 72 -0.12 7.69 -9.44
C TYR A 72 -0.34 7.44 -10.92
N LYS A 73 -1.08 6.38 -11.20
CA LYS A 73 -1.54 6.05 -12.55
C LYS A 73 -3.00 5.64 -12.51
N GLU A 74 -3.70 5.99 -13.57
CA GLU A 74 -5.05 5.50 -13.80
C GLU A 74 -4.98 4.06 -14.30
N ILE A 75 -5.65 3.18 -13.59
CA ILE A 75 -5.86 1.81 -14.03
C ILE A 75 -7.33 1.64 -14.38
N GLU A 76 -7.57 1.29 -15.64
CA GLU A 76 -8.84 0.66 -15.99
C GLU A 76 -8.93 -0.67 -15.23
N GLN A 77 -10.14 -1.20 -15.03
CA GLN A 77 -10.33 -2.45 -14.29
C GLN A 77 -9.64 -3.61 -15.03
N VAL A 78 -8.33 -3.80 -14.79
CA VAL A 78 -7.55 -4.88 -15.38
C VAL A 78 -7.95 -6.15 -14.66
N ASN A 79 -8.33 -7.15 -15.45
CA ASN A 79 -8.73 -8.45 -14.96
C ASN A 79 -7.50 -9.17 -14.38
N TRP A 80 -7.21 -8.92 -13.10
CA TRP A 80 -6.06 -9.44 -12.35
C TRP A 80 -5.90 -10.97 -12.43
N ASN A 81 -6.97 -11.69 -12.78
CA ASN A 81 -6.93 -13.13 -13.03
C ASN A 81 -6.03 -13.51 -14.23
N GLU A 82 -5.95 -12.67 -15.26
CA GLU A 82 -5.22 -12.99 -16.50
C GLU A 82 -3.72 -12.64 -16.43
N GLU A 83 -3.36 -11.61 -15.65
CA GLU A 83 -1.96 -11.27 -15.34
C GLU A 83 -1.31 -12.30 -14.41
N TRP A 84 -2.09 -12.86 -13.48
CA TRP A 84 -1.63 -13.92 -12.59
C TRP A 84 -1.33 -15.22 -13.36
N GLU A 85 -2.11 -15.61 -14.39
CA GLU A 85 -1.79 -16.81 -15.18
C GLU A 85 -0.59 -16.63 -16.16
N LYS A 86 -0.30 -15.40 -16.61
CA LYS A 86 0.76 -15.15 -17.60
C LYS A 86 2.17 -15.03 -17.02
N ASN A 87 2.31 -14.67 -15.74
CA ASN A 87 3.61 -14.39 -15.10
C ASN A 87 4.01 -15.38 -14.00
N TYR A 88 3.37 -16.56 -13.92
CA TYR A 88 3.79 -17.59 -12.96
C TYR A 88 5.04 -18.33 -13.44
N ASP A 89 6.20 -17.88 -12.99
CA ASP A 89 7.35 -18.75 -12.83
C ASP A 89 7.05 -19.77 -11.70
N PRO A 90 7.29 -21.08 -11.91
CA PRO A 90 7.06 -22.07 -10.88
C PRO A 90 8.00 -21.84 -9.70
N ILE A 91 7.44 -21.45 -8.55
CA ILE A 91 8.15 -21.49 -7.26
C ILE A 91 8.41 -22.95 -6.87
N ILE A 92 9.64 -23.42 -7.05
CA ILE A 92 10.12 -24.67 -6.46
C ILE A 92 10.24 -24.44 -4.95
N VAL A 93 9.32 -25.04 -4.20
CA VAL A 93 9.34 -25.03 -2.73
C VAL A 93 10.38 -26.05 -2.26
N GLU A 94 11.65 -25.67 -2.18
CA GLU A 94 12.61 -26.35 -1.31
C GLU A 94 12.37 -25.96 0.16
N ASN A 95 11.33 -26.59 0.71
CA ASN A 95 11.26 -27.11 2.07
C ASN A 95 11.89 -26.27 3.21
N LYS A 96 11.37 -25.06 3.46
CA LYS A 96 11.37 -24.40 4.79
C LYS A 96 10.53 -23.12 4.74
N CYS A 97 9.22 -23.24 4.88
CA CYS A 97 8.37 -22.09 5.18
C CYS A 97 7.73 -22.32 6.54
N ILE A 98 8.27 -21.67 7.57
CA ILE A 98 7.61 -21.54 8.87
C ILE A 98 6.92 -20.19 8.84
N VAL A 99 5.61 -20.19 8.69
CA VAL A 99 4.78 -18.99 8.89
C VAL A 99 4.66 -18.78 10.38
N ARG A 100 5.27 -17.74 10.93
CA ARG A 100 5.08 -17.30 12.32
C ARG A 100 4.54 -15.87 12.34
N ALA A 101 3.22 -15.73 12.42
CA ALA A 101 2.62 -14.50 12.92
C ALA A 101 2.99 -14.34 14.41
N SER A 102 3.57 -13.21 14.80
CA SER A 102 3.94 -12.92 16.19
C SER A 102 3.22 -11.67 16.67
N PHE A 103 1.92 -11.76 16.91
CA PHE A 103 1.23 -10.77 17.76
C PHE A 103 1.52 -11.10 19.24
N HIS A 104 2.21 -10.18 19.93
CA HIS A 104 2.32 -9.92 21.37
C HIS A 104 2.21 -11.06 22.43
N HIS A 105 3.24 -11.17 23.28
CA HIS A 105 3.05 -11.05 24.74
C HIS A 105 4.24 -10.30 25.36
N ILE A 106 3.92 -9.26 26.13
CA ILE A 106 4.84 -8.50 26.98
C ILE A 106 5.08 -9.32 28.26
N GLU A 107 6.31 -9.32 28.76
CA GLU A 107 6.91 -9.96 29.95
C GLU A 107 6.05 -10.74 30.97
N GLN A 108 6.64 -11.80 31.54
CA GLN A 108 6.88 -11.87 33.00
C GLN A 108 7.86 -12.96 33.46
N SER A 109 8.68 -12.57 34.46
CA SER A 109 9.54 -13.32 35.40
C SER A 109 10.94 -13.73 34.95
#